data_AF-A0A6G0UJB3-F1
#
_entry.id   AF-A0A6G0UJB3-F1
#
_cell.length_a   1.000
_cell.length_b   1.000
_cell.length_c   1.000
_cell.angle_alpha   90.00
_cell.angle_beta   90.00
_cell.angle_gamma   90.00
#
_symmetry.space_group_name_H-M   'P 1'
#
loop_
_entity.id
_entity.type
_entity.pdbx_description
1 polymer ?
#
loop_
_entity_poly.entity_id
_entity_poly.type
_entity_poly.pdbx_seq_one_letter_code
_entity_poly.pdbx_strand_id
1 'polypeptide(L)'
;GKSNKIQIKNEKGRLSPEEIQRMLDEAKKYEAEDQAQRDRVDARNRLEQYLYQVKSAINDYGDKLSADDKSTASSFIDENLRWVESNQMAEKSEYEDKLNEVQNTLGKYMSKIHNQGGAQAGPQNCGQQHSSQQGSGYDGPKVEEVD
;
A
#
# COMPACT_ATOMS: atom_id res chain seq x y z
N GLY A 1 -10.58 -55.14 43.63
CA GLY A 1 -9.79 -54.62 42.50
C GLY A 1 -9.19 -53.29 42.89
N LYS A 2 -7.89 -53.08 42.65
CA LYS A 2 -7.23 -51.79 42.90
C LYS A 2 -7.10 -51.06 41.57
N SER A 3 -7.82 -49.95 41.40
CA SER A 3 -7.63 -49.07 40.23
C SER A 3 -6.47 -48.11 40.51
N ASN A 4 -5.40 -48.24 39.73
CA ASN A 4 -4.31 -47.27 39.75
C ASN A 4 -4.64 -46.17 38.74
N LYS A 5 -5.01 -44.99 39.25
CA LYS A 5 -5.27 -43.80 38.46
C LYS A 5 -3.93 -43.16 38.10
N ILE A 6 -3.42 -43.43 36.90
CA ILE A 6 -2.22 -42.76 36.37
C ILE A 6 -2.63 -41.34 35.97
N GLN A 7 -2.25 -40.34 36.77
CA GLN A 7 -2.32 -38.93 36.38
C GLN A 7 -1.04 -38.56 35.63
N ILE A 8 -1.13 -38.38 34.32
CA ILE A 8 -0.04 -37.87 33.49
C ILE A 8 0.09 -36.36 33.75
N LYS A 9 0.96 -35.95 34.67
CA LYS A 9 1.39 -34.55 34.78
C LYS A 9 2.54 -34.31 33.81
N ASN A 10 2.20 -33.83 32.62
CA ASN A 10 3.16 -33.52 31.56
C ASN A 10 3.70 -32.10 31.77
N GLU A 11 4.68 -31.92 32.65
CA GLU A 11 5.26 -30.59 32.98
C GLU A 11 6.70 -30.42 32.46
N LYS A 12 7.38 -31.48 31.99
CA LYS A 12 8.74 -31.38 31.45
C LYS A 12 8.69 -31.01 29.96
N GLY A 13 9.05 -29.76 29.65
CA GLY A 13 9.18 -29.23 28.29
C GLY A 13 8.01 -28.34 27.84
N ARG A 14 7.01 -28.11 28.70
CA ARG A 14 5.97 -27.10 28.46
C ARG A 14 6.40 -25.79 29.11
N LEU A 15 6.16 -24.69 28.41
CA LEU A 15 6.28 -23.34 28.95
C LEU A 15 5.40 -23.22 30.20
N SER A 16 5.93 -22.59 31.24
CA SER A 16 5.13 -22.24 32.42
C SER A 16 4.01 -21.27 32.02
N PRO A 17 2.92 -21.18 32.80
CA PRO A 17 1.88 -20.18 32.56
C PRO A 17 2.44 -18.75 32.49
N GLU A 18 3.48 -18.43 33.28
CA GLU A 18 4.15 -17.13 33.23
C GLU A 18 4.95 -16.95 31.93
N GLU A 19 5.65 -17.98 31.47
CA GLU A 19 6.37 -17.94 30.18
C GLU A 19 5.40 -17.82 29.00
N ILE A 20 4.26 -18.52 29.04
CA ILE A 20 3.19 -18.37 28.03
C ILE A 20 2.67 -16.94 28.01
N GLN A 21 2.39 -16.36 29.17
CA GLN A 21 1.88 -14.99 29.25
C GLN A 21 2.92 -13.98 28.72
N ARG A 22 4.19 -14.15 29.10
CA ARG A 22 5.28 -13.32 28.60
C ARG A 22 5.40 -13.41 27.08
N MET A 23 5.34 -14.62 26.51
CA MET A 23 5.40 -14.80 25.05
C MET A 23 4.20 -14.19 24.33
N LEU A 24 3.01 -14.24 24.94
CA LEU A 24 1.82 -13.58 24.39
C LEU A 24 1.96 -12.05 24.38
N ASP A 25 2.47 -11.47 25.47
CA ASP A 25 2.66 -10.02 25.57
C ASP A 25 3.78 -9.53 24.65
N GLU A 26 4.88 -10.28 24.53
CA GLU A 26 5.94 -10.02 23.56
C GLU A 26 5.39 -10.10 22.13
N ALA A 27 4.62 -11.14 21.78
CA ALA A 27 4.02 -11.29 20.46
C ALA A 27 3.09 -10.12 20.09
N LYS A 28 2.22 -9.68 21.02
CA LYS A 28 1.33 -8.54 20.81
C LYS A 28 2.09 -7.22 20.62
N LYS A 29 3.18 -7.04 21.37
CA LYS A 29 4.03 -5.86 21.23
C LYS A 29 4.66 -5.80 19.84
N TYR A 30 5.25 -6.91 19.39
CA TYR A 30 5.85 -6.99 18.06
C TYR A 30 4.81 -6.81 16.95
N GLU A 31 3.61 -7.39 17.10
CA GLU A 31 2.50 -7.17 16.15
C GLU A 31 2.14 -5.68 16.03
N ALA A 32 2.04 -4.97 17.16
CA ALA A 32 1.74 -3.54 17.16
C ALA A 32 2.87 -2.68 16.55
N GLU A 33 4.13 -3.02 16.85
CA GLU A 33 5.30 -2.35 16.27
C GLU A 33 5.35 -2.58 14.74
N ASP A 34 5.15 -3.81 14.29
CA ASP A 34 5.12 -4.16 12.86
C ASP A 34 3.98 -3.44 12.14
N GLN A 35 2.79 -3.36 12.75
CA GLN A 35 1.66 -2.64 12.17
C GLN A 35 1.94 -1.14 12.05
N ALA A 36 2.52 -0.52 13.08
CA ALA A 36 2.88 0.90 13.04
C ALA A 36 3.92 1.19 11.95
N GLN A 37 4.91 0.31 11.79
CA GLN A 37 5.90 0.42 10.73
C GLN A 37 5.27 0.30 9.33
N ARG A 38 4.38 -0.68 9.13
CA ARG A 38 3.63 -0.86 7.87
C ARG A 38 2.80 0.37 7.52
N ASP A 39 2.01 0.85 8.47
CA ASP A 39 1.15 2.03 8.29
C ASP A 39 1.95 3.28 7.91
N ARG A 40 3.12 3.49 8.53
CA ARG A 40 4.03 4.59 8.20
C ARG A 40 4.56 4.48 6.77
N VAL A 41 5.01 3.30 6.38
CA VAL A 41 5.51 3.05 5.01
C VAL A 41 4.41 3.25 3.99
N ASP A 42 3.19 2.79 4.28
CA ASP A 42 2.04 2.99 3.42
C ASP A 42 1.67 4.48 3.28
N ALA A 43 1.70 5.25 4.37
CA ALA A 43 1.47 6.69 4.32
C ALA A 43 2.52 7.42 3.48
N ARG A 44 3.81 7.07 3.63
CA ARG A 44 4.88 7.59 2.79
C ARG A 44 4.65 7.26 1.31
N ASN A 45 4.40 5.99 1.00
CA ASN A 45 4.20 5.53 -0.37
C ASN A 45 3.00 6.23 -1.04
N ARG A 46 1.91 6.49 -0.29
CA ARG A 46 0.76 7.26 -0.78
C ARG A 46 1.13 8.69 -1.16
N LEU A 47 1.94 9.36 -0.33
CA LEU A 47 2.43 10.72 -0.63
C LEU A 47 3.33 10.72 -1.86
N GLU A 48 4.32 9.82 -1.93
CA GLU A 48 5.23 9.69 -3.08
C GLU A 48 4.46 9.40 -4.37
N GLN A 49 3.56 8.41 -4.33
CA GLN A 49 2.75 8.03 -5.47
C GLN A 49 1.91 9.20 -5.99
N TYR A 50 1.29 9.97 -5.09
CA TYR A 50 0.51 11.14 -5.47
C TYR A 50 1.39 12.22 -6.12
N LEU A 51 2.55 12.53 -5.53
CA LEU A 51 3.50 13.50 -6.09
C LEU A 51 3.95 13.11 -7.50
N TYR A 52 4.31 11.84 -7.72
CA TYR A 52 4.69 11.35 -9.05
C TYR A 52 3.53 11.36 -10.05
N GLN A 53 2.32 10.99 -9.62
CA GLN A 53 1.12 11.04 -10.46
C GLN A 53 0.86 12.47 -10.95
N VAL A 54 0.90 13.45 -10.05
CA VAL A 54 0.67 14.86 -10.41
C VAL A 54 1.83 15.39 -11.26
N LYS A 55 3.08 14.99 -10.98
CA LYS A 55 4.24 15.36 -11.81
C LYS A 55 4.06 14.90 -13.25
N SER A 56 3.60 13.66 -13.46
CA SER A 56 3.27 13.15 -14.79
C SER A 56 2.16 13.98 -15.43
N ALA A 57 1.07 14.24 -14.71
CA ALA A 57 -0.05 15.02 -15.24
C ALA A 57 0.35 16.45 -15.64
N ILE A 58 1.23 17.11 -14.88
CA ILE A 58 1.76 18.43 -15.23
C ILE A 58 2.72 18.36 -16.43
N ASN A 59 3.47 17.28 -16.58
CA ASN A 59 4.32 17.10 -17.75
C ASN A 59 3.49 16.88 -19.02
N ASP A 60 2.46 16.03 -18.94
CA ASP A 60 1.64 15.62 -20.07
C ASP A 60 0.62 16.69 -20.49
N TYR A 61 0.07 17.42 -19.53
CA TYR A 61 -1.00 18.41 -19.75
C TYR A 61 -0.62 19.83 -19.34
N GLY A 62 0.65 20.08 -19.05
CA GLY A 62 1.15 21.37 -18.57
C GLY A 62 0.98 22.52 -19.56
N ASP A 63 0.74 22.22 -20.84
CA ASP A 63 0.46 23.23 -21.87
C ASP A 63 -0.89 23.95 -21.63
N LYS A 64 -1.76 23.38 -20.80
CA LYS A 64 -3.03 24.00 -20.34
C LYS A 64 -2.85 24.92 -19.13
N LEU A 65 -1.65 24.96 -18.55
CA LEU A 65 -1.30 25.83 -17.43
C LEU A 65 -0.44 26.99 -17.94
N SER A 66 -0.45 28.11 -17.21
CA SER A 66 0.54 29.17 -17.44
C SER A 66 1.94 28.64 -17.09
N ALA A 67 2.98 29.24 -17.71
CA ALA A 67 4.36 28.92 -17.38
C ALA A 67 4.65 29.08 -15.87
N ASP A 68 4.09 30.13 -15.26
CA ASP A 68 4.20 30.40 -13.82
C ASP A 68 3.52 29.32 -12.96
N ASP A 69 2.31 28.89 -13.34
CA ASP A 69 1.60 27.82 -12.63
C ASP A 69 2.36 26.49 -12.74
N LYS A 70 2.86 26.17 -13.94
CA LYS A 70 3.66 24.96 -14.20
C LYS A 70 4.95 24.96 -13.38
N SER A 71 5.67 26.09 -13.37
CA SER A 71 6.89 26.23 -12.59
C SER A 71 6.62 26.12 -11.09
N THR A 72 5.59 26.80 -10.59
CA THR A 72 5.24 26.78 -9.17
C THR A 72 4.85 25.37 -8.71
N ALA A 73 4.01 24.69 -9.48
CA ALA A 73 3.58 23.33 -9.16
C ALA A 73 4.74 22.32 -9.23
N SER A 74 5.63 22.44 -10.22
CA SER A 74 6.80 21.57 -10.35
C SER A 74 7.79 21.77 -9.19
N SER A 75 8.10 23.02 -8.83
CA SER A 75 8.95 23.33 -7.68
C SER A 75 8.35 22.78 -6.39
N PHE A 76 7.05 22.98 -6.17
CA PHE A 76 6.36 22.46 -4.98
C PHE A 76 6.39 20.93 -4.90
N ILE A 77 6.25 20.23 -6.04
CA ILE A 77 6.38 18.77 -6.09
C ILE A 77 7.81 18.34 -5.72
N ASP A 78 8.82 18.96 -6.32
CA ASP A 78 10.22 18.60 -6.08
C ASP A 78 10.65 18.90 -4.64
N GLU A 79 10.15 19.98 -4.03
CA GLU A 79 10.34 20.28 -2.60
C GLU A 79 9.73 19.20 -1.70
N ASN A 80 8.52 18.74 -1.98
CA ASN A 80 7.86 17.71 -1.18
C ASN A 80 8.50 16.32 -1.39
N LEU A 81 8.99 16.01 -2.60
CA LEU A 81 9.77 14.79 -2.84
C LEU A 81 11.06 14.79 -2.02
N ARG A 82 11.80 15.91 -2.01
CA ARG A 82 13.00 16.06 -1.16
C ARG A 82 12.68 15.96 0.33
N TRP A 83 11.53 16.48 0.75
CA TRP A 83 11.08 16.33 2.13
C TRP A 83 10.86 14.85 2.48
N VAL A 84 10.22 14.07 1.61
CA VAL A 84 10.03 12.62 1.84
C VAL A 84 11.38 11.88 1.91
N GLU A 85 12.31 12.18 0.99
CA GLU A 85 13.65 11.58 0.99
C GLU A 85 14.46 11.90 2.25
N SER A 86 14.28 13.11 2.80
CA SER A 86 14.99 13.60 3.98
C SER A 86 14.34 13.15 5.30
N ASN A 87 13.04 12.85 5.30
CA ASN A 87 12.26 12.55 6.50
C ASN A 87 11.78 11.09 6.53
N GLN A 88 12.64 10.13 6.16
CA GLN A 88 12.28 8.71 6.06
C GLN A 88 11.72 8.10 7.36
N MET A 89 12.05 8.69 8.51
CA MET A 89 11.59 8.25 9.83
C MET A 89 10.44 9.07 10.41
N ALA A 90 9.84 9.99 9.64
CA ALA A 90 8.68 10.79 10.06
C ALA A 90 7.49 9.90 10.46
N GLU A 91 6.65 10.42 11.34
CA GLU A 91 5.47 9.70 11.82
C GLU A 91 4.40 9.60 10.74
N LYS A 92 3.50 8.62 10.87
CA LYS A 92 2.36 8.44 9.96
C LYS A 92 1.56 9.74 9.78
N SER A 93 1.27 10.43 10.90
CA SER A 93 0.53 11.70 10.90
C SER A 93 1.21 12.77 10.04
N GLU A 94 2.54 12.87 10.09
CA GLU A 94 3.27 13.88 9.33
C GLU A 94 3.15 13.65 7.82
N TYR A 95 3.21 12.38 7.39
CA TYR A 95 2.98 12.02 5.99
C TYR A 95 1.54 12.30 5.55
N GLU A 96 0.55 12.02 6.40
CA GLU A 96 -0.86 12.30 6.12
C GLU A 96 -1.14 13.81 6.03
N ASP A 97 -0.58 14.60 6.94
CA ASP A 97 -0.68 16.07 6.92
C ASP A 97 -0.04 16.64 5.66
N LYS A 98 1.14 16.14 5.27
CA LYS A 98 1.79 16.53 4.02
C LYS A 98 0.98 16.12 2.80
N LEU A 99 0.38 14.93 2.79
CA LEU A 99 -0.52 14.53 1.72
C LEU A 99 -1.70 15.48 1.57
N ASN A 100 -2.32 15.89 2.68
CA ASN A 100 -3.43 16.85 2.65
C ASN A 100 -3.00 18.22 2.13
N GLU A 101 -1.84 18.74 2.57
CA GLU A 101 -1.26 20.00 2.07
C GLU A 101 -0.99 19.94 0.56
N VAL A 102 -0.40 18.84 0.11
CA VAL A 102 -0.05 18.61 -1.29
C VAL A 102 -1.32 18.48 -2.15
N GLN A 103 -2.33 17.74 -1.69
CA GLN A 103 -3.61 17.62 -2.38
C GLN A 103 -4.33 18.96 -2.52
N ASN A 104 -4.36 19.78 -1.48
CA ASN A 104 -4.99 21.10 -1.54
C ASN A 104 -4.26 22.05 -2.50
N THR A 105 -2.93 22.05 -2.47
CA THR A 105 -2.11 22.95 -3.29
C THR A 105 -2.05 22.50 -4.74
N LEU A 106 -1.96 21.20 -5.01
CA LEU A 106 -1.90 20.65 -6.37
C LEU A 106 -3.29 20.47 -6.99
N GLY A 107 -4.32 20.27 -6.19
CA GLY A 107 -5.70 20.10 -6.63
C GLY A 107 -6.23 21.29 -7.45
N LYS A 108 -5.83 22.52 -7.12
CA LYS A 108 -6.18 23.72 -7.91
C LYS A 108 -5.55 23.69 -9.31
N TYR A 109 -4.33 23.19 -9.47
CA TYR A 109 -3.67 23.09 -10.78
C TYR A 109 -4.25 21.94 -11.60
N MET A 110 -4.50 20.78 -10.97
CA MET A 110 -5.17 19.65 -11.62
C MET A 110 -6.59 20.00 -12.09
N SER A 111 -7.33 20.79 -11.30
CA SER A 111 -8.67 21.27 -11.69
C SER A 111 -8.60 22.19 -12.92
N LYS A 112 -7.58 23.03 -13.06
CA LYS A 112 -7.37 23.85 -14.27
C LYS A 112 -7.06 22.98 -15.49
N ILE A 113 -6.24 21.94 -15.32
CA ILE A 113 -5.91 20.97 -16.38
C ILE A 113 -7.17 20.25 -16.88
N HIS A 114 -8.04 19.80 -15.96
CA HIS A 114 -9.29 19.12 -16.32
C HIS A 114 -10.34 20.06 -16.91
N ASN A 115 -10.49 21.29 -16.40
CA ASN A 115 -11.48 22.25 -16.91
C ASN A 115 -11.14 22.84 -18.28
N GLN A 116 -9.85 22.98 -18.63
CA GLN A 116 -9.44 23.36 -20.00
C GLN A 116 -9.36 22.16 -20.95
N GLY A 117 -9.58 20.95 -20.45
CA GLY A 117 -9.66 19.71 -21.22
C GLY A 117 -11.07 19.18 -21.27
N GLY A 118 -12.01 19.93 -21.83
CA GLY A 118 -13.27 19.34 -22.28
C GLY A 118 -12.97 18.13 -23.16
N ALA A 119 -13.37 16.95 -22.68
CA ALA A 119 -13.45 15.69 -23.42
C ALA A 119 -12.14 15.11 -24.01
N GLN A 120 -11.18 14.65 -23.19
CA GLN A 120 -10.37 13.48 -23.56
C GLN A 120 -9.58 12.90 -22.37
N ALA A 121 -10.28 12.26 -21.46
CA ALA A 121 -9.72 11.19 -20.65
C ALA A 121 -10.76 10.07 -20.65
N GLY A 122 -10.91 9.44 -21.83
CA GLY A 122 -11.64 8.18 -21.91
C GLY A 122 -10.94 7.16 -21.00
N PRO A 123 -11.69 6.26 -20.33
CA PRO A 123 -11.07 5.19 -19.58
C PRO A 123 -10.13 4.44 -20.53
N GLN A 124 -8.84 4.42 -20.21
CA GLN A 124 -7.89 3.49 -20.81
C GLN A 124 -8.30 2.08 -20.41
N ASN A 125 -9.27 1.56 -21.17
CA ASN A 125 -9.51 0.15 -21.37
C ASN A 125 -8.31 -0.40 -22.15
N CYS A 126 -7.25 -0.69 -21.42
CA CYS A 126 -6.13 -1.48 -21.88
C CYS A 126 -6.59 -2.94 -22.00
N GLY A 127 -7.12 -3.30 -23.17
CA GLY A 127 -6.94 -4.63 -23.74
C GLY A 127 -7.93 -5.73 -23.37
N GLN A 128 -9.20 -5.58 -23.75
CA GLN A 128 -9.93 -6.73 -24.30
C GLN A 128 -9.43 -6.99 -25.73
N GLN A 129 -8.68 -8.05 -25.94
CA GLN A 129 -8.75 -8.78 -27.21
C GLN A 129 -8.39 -10.25 -27.01
N HIS A 130 -9.24 -11.11 -27.58
CA HIS A 130 -9.08 -12.54 -27.84
C HIS A 130 -9.32 -13.54 -26.70
N SER A 131 -10.56 -14.06 -26.62
CA SER A 131 -10.88 -15.36 -27.25
C SER A 131 -12.29 -15.83 -26.86
N SER A 132 -13.24 -15.67 -27.77
CA SER A 132 -14.41 -16.55 -27.81
C SER A 132 -14.15 -17.63 -28.85
N GLN A 133 -14.52 -18.86 -28.47
CA GLN A 133 -14.94 -19.98 -29.32
C GLN A 133 -13.95 -21.15 -29.49
N GLN A 134 -14.16 -22.14 -28.62
CA GLN A 134 -14.57 -23.51 -28.99
C GLN A 134 -13.52 -24.50 -29.52
N GLY A 135 -13.37 -25.59 -28.77
CA GLY A 135 -13.18 -26.92 -29.34
C GLY A 135 -11.96 -27.70 -28.85
N SER A 136 -12.22 -28.98 -28.57
CA SER A 136 -11.27 -30.10 -28.45
C SER A 136 -10.61 -30.27 -27.09
N GLY A 137 -11.10 -31.29 -26.39
CA GLY A 137 -10.58 -31.73 -25.09
C GLY A 137 -9.24 -32.41 -25.18
N TYR A 138 -8.58 -32.47 -24.02
CA TYR A 138 -7.62 -33.49 -23.65
C TYR A 138 -7.67 -33.65 -22.13
N ASP A 139 -8.03 -34.86 -21.73
CA ASP A 139 -7.90 -35.41 -20.39
C ASP A 139 -6.40 -35.45 -20.00
N GLY A 140 -6.08 -35.04 -18.76
CA GLY A 140 -4.73 -35.04 -18.19
C GLY A 140 -4.80 -35.05 -16.66
N PRO A 141 -3.83 -35.68 -15.98
CA PRO A 141 -4.09 -36.83 -15.11
C PRO A 141 -4.56 -36.46 -13.70
N LYS A 142 -5.48 -37.27 -13.17
CA LYS A 142 -5.90 -37.26 -11.78
C LYS A 142 -4.81 -37.87 -10.90
N VAL A 143 -4.57 -37.21 -9.77
CA VAL A 143 -3.66 -37.61 -8.70
C VAL A 143 -4.11 -38.97 -8.14
N GLU A 144 -3.25 -39.97 -8.28
CA GLU A 144 -3.40 -41.31 -7.69
C GLU A 144 -3.10 -41.20 -6.19
N GLU A 145 -4.13 -41.33 -5.36
CA GLU A 145 -3.93 -41.66 -3.94
C GLU A 145 -3.58 -43.15 -3.85
N VAL A 146 -2.50 -43.39 -3.13
CA VAL A 146 -1.87 -44.69 -2.88
C VAL A 146 -2.64 -45.42 -1.79
N ASP A 147 -3.26 -46.55 -2.13
CA ASP A 147 -3.30 -47.80 -1.34
C ASP A 147 -3.71 -48.99 -2.24
#